data_AF-A0A9W4WJE6-F1
#
_entry.id   AF-A0A9W4WJE6-F1
#
_cell.length_a   1.000
_cell.length_b   1.000
_cell.length_c   1.000
_cell.angle_alpha   90.00
_cell.angle_beta   90.00
_cell.angle_gamma   90.00
#
_symmetry.space_group_name_H-M   'P 1'
#
loop_
_entity.id
_entity.type
_entity.pdbx_description
1 polymer ?
#
loop_
_entity_poly.entity_id
_entity_poly.type
_entity_poly.pdbx_seq_one_letter_code
_entity_poly.pdbx_strand_id
1 'polypeptide(L)'
;MSNNISLPSVEEVNKWSPDDVITFLGSNKNELFLRDQDIKTIKDNWLPGSAFLELSQDELQGYAPYIQKFILFASEWVAEKVMDKLERNYSQQLRNFVSASSSENEYNSIMQTVKNINGFSFLNLKLKKG
;
A
#
# COMPACT_ATOMS: atom_id res chain seq x y z
N MET A 1 10.12 -21.81 -12.00
CA MET A 1 10.76 -20.61 -11.45
C MET A 1 9.83 -19.47 -11.72
N SER A 2 9.29 -18.83 -10.69
CA SER A 2 8.42 -17.67 -10.82
C SER A 2 9.32 -16.48 -11.14
N ASN A 3 9.27 -15.97 -12.37
CA ASN A 3 9.90 -14.69 -12.67
C ASN A 3 9.05 -13.63 -11.96
N ASN A 4 9.64 -12.93 -11.00
CA ASN A 4 8.99 -11.77 -10.41
C ASN A 4 8.99 -10.67 -11.47
N ILE A 5 7.85 -10.52 -12.16
CA ILE A 5 7.60 -9.39 -13.04
C ILE A 5 7.74 -8.14 -12.17
N SER A 6 8.67 -7.25 -12.51
CA SER A 6 8.74 -5.94 -11.87
C SER A 6 7.57 -5.12 -12.39
N LEU A 7 6.48 -5.09 -11.63
CA LEU A 7 5.28 -4.36 -12.02
C LEU A 7 5.48 -2.85 -11.84
N PRO A 8 5.09 -2.03 -12.83
CA PRO A 8 5.17 -0.58 -12.75
C PRO A 8 4.09 -0.01 -11.83
N SER A 9 4.35 1.17 -11.26
CA SER A 9 3.37 1.81 -10.37
C SER A 9 2.20 2.41 -11.17
N VAL A 10 1.09 2.67 -10.49
CA VAL A 10 -0.10 3.31 -11.10
C VAL A 10 0.26 4.67 -11.70
N GLU A 11 1.03 5.46 -10.96
CA GLU A 11 1.43 6.80 -11.33
C GLU A 11 2.37 6.81 -12.54
N GLU A 12 3.11 5.72 -12.73
CA GLU A 12 3.95 5.49 -13.90
C GLU A 12 3.09 5.10 -15.11
N VAL A 13 2.23 4.09 -14.96
CA VAL A 13 1.30 3.65 -16.03
C VAL A 13 0.40 4.78 -16.49
N ASN A 14 -0.08 5.64 -15.58
CA ASN A 14 -0.95 6.76 -15.94
C ASN A 14 -0.27 7.79 -16.87
N LYS A 15 1.07 7.80 -16.95
CA LYS A 15 1.84 8.68 -17.83
C LYS A 15 2.23 8.02 -19.16
N TRP A 16 1.92 6.74 -19.34
CA TRP A 16 2.33 5.99 -20.51
C TRP A 16 1.61 6.48 -21.77
N SER A 17 2.41 6.62 -22.82
CA SER A 17 1.90 6.68 -24.17
C SER A 17 1.35 5.31 -24.60
N PRO A 18 0.55 5.25 -25.67
CA PRO A 18 0.12 3.98 -26.25
C PRO A 18 1.30 3.06 -26.62
N ASP A 19 2.42 3.62 -27.11
CA ASP A 19 3.61 2.84 -27.43
C ASP A 19 4.27 2.23 -26.19
N ASP A 20 4.24 2.92 -25.05
CA ASP A 20 4.74 2.41 -23.78
C ASP A 20 3.88 1.23 -23.29
N VAL A 21 2.55 1.34 -23.43
CA VAL A 21 1.59 0.24 -23.13
C VAL A 21 1.91 -0.98 -24.00
N ILE A 22 2.10 -0.79 -25.30
CA ILE A 22 2.42 -1.90 -26.22
C ILE A 22 3.78 -2.51 -25.93
N THR A 23 4.77 -1.68 -25.61
CA THR A 23 6.13 -2.14 -25.26
C THR A 23 6.11 -2.99 -23.99
N PHE A 24 5.36 -2.55 -22.97
CA PHE A 24 5.19 -3.31 -21.73
C PHE A 24 4.50 -4.65 -21.98
N LEU A 25 3.38 -4.65 -22.71
CA LEU A 25 2.63 -5.87 -23.02
C LEU A 25 3.44 -6.85 -23.89
N GLY A 26 4.23 -6.34 -24.83
CA GLY A 26 5.14 -7.14 -25.66
C GLY A 26 6.26 -7.79 -24.85
N SER A 27 6.87 -7.02 -23.96
CA SER A 27 7.99 -7.49 -23.12
C SER A 27 7.56 -8.55 -22.11
N ASN A 28 6.31 -8.47 -21.63
CA ASN A 28 5.75 -9.40 -20.64
C ASN A 28 4.77 -10.41 -21.25
N LYS A 29 4.72 -10.50 -22.59
CA LYS A 29 3.73 -11.29 -23.33
C LYS A 29 3.58 -12.73 -22.84
N ASN A 30 4.70 -13.43 -22.61
CA ASN A 30 4.69 -14.82 -22.19
C ASN A 30 4.15 -14.99 -20.77
N GLU A 31 4.48 -14.06 -19.88
CA GLU A 31 4.11 -14.09 -18.47
C GLU A 31 2.66 -13.67 -18.27
N LEU A 32 2.18 -12.75 -19.11
CA LEU A 32 0.78 -12.36 -19.22
C LEU A 32 -0.04 -13.31 -20.11
N PHE A 33 0.59 -14.35 -20.66
CA PHE A 33 0.01 -15.32 -21.60
C PHE A 33 -0.74 -14.67 -22.76
N LEU A 34 -0.23 -13.55 -23.29
CA LEU A 34 -0.80 -12.81 -24.40
C LEU A 34 -0.37 -13.42 -25.75
N ARG A 35 -1.26 -13.34 -26.74
CA ARG A 35 -0.96 -13.62 -28.14
C ARG A 35 -0.65 -12.31 -28.85
N ASP A 36 0.03 -12.39 -29.99
CA ASP A 36 0.32 -11.19 -30.80
C ASP A 36 -0.96 -10.46 -31.22
N GLN A 37 -2.04 -11.21 -31.46
CA GLN A 37 -3.35 -10.67 -31.79
C GLN A 37 -3.96 -9.84 -30.64
N ASP A 38 -3.65 -10.19 -29.40
CA ASP A 38 -4.17 -9.48 -28.22
C ASP A 38 -3.48 -8.11 -28.12
N ILE A 39 -2.15 -8.07 -28.28
CA ILE A 39 -1.36 -6.83 -28.31
C ILE A 39 -1.75 -5.96 -29.51
N LYS A 40 -1.96 -6.58 -30.68
CA LYS A 40 -2.40 -5.90 -31.89
C LYS A 40 -3.74 -5.18 -31.68
N THR A 41 -4.69 -5.82 -31.00
CA THR A 41 -6.01 -5.22 -30.74
C THR A 41 -5.89 -3.98 -29.86
N ILE A 42 -5.03 -4.01 -28.84
CA ILE A 42 -4.76 -2.84 -27.97
C ILE A 42 -4.05 -1.74 -28.77
N LYS A 43 -3.12 -2.13 -29.66
CA LYS A 43 -2.40 -1.21 -30.54
C LYS A 43 -3.34 -0.51 -31.52
N ASP A 44 -4.25 -1.25 -32.14
CA ASP A 44 -5.20 -0.74 -33.11
C ASP A 44 -6.21 0.23 -32.46
N ASN A 45 -6.45 0.10 -31.16
CA ASN A 45 -7.28 1.03 -30.36
C ASN A 45 -6.51 2.22 -29.77
N TRP A 46 -5.20 2.30 -29.96
CA TRP A 46 -4.35 3.42 -29.55
C TRP A 46 -4.55 3.82 -28.07
N LEU A 47 -4.57 2.83 -27.16
CA LEU A 47 -4.92 3.04 -25.76
C LEU A 47 -3.76 3.66 -24.96
N PRO A 48 -3.86 4.90 -24.47
CA PRO A 48 -2.87 5.47 -23.55
C PRO A 48 -3.01 4.83 -22.17
N GLY A 49 -1.97 4.94 -21.35
CA GLY A 49 -1.92 4.29 -20.04
C GLY A 49 -3.04 4.72 -19.08
N SER A 50 -3.48 5.98 -19.13
CA SER A 50 -4.62 6.45 -18.34
C SER A 50 -5.92 5.73 -18.72
N ALA A 51 -6.21 5.61 -20.02
CA ALA A 51 -7.38 4.88 -20.51
C ALA A 51 -7.26 3.38 -20.25
N PHE A 52 -6.03 2.84 -20.34
CA PHE A 52 -5.73 1.45 -20.03
C PHE A 52 -6.06 1.09 -18.57
N LEU A 53 -5.81 2.01 -17.63
CA LEU A 53 -6.17 1.83 -16.21
C LEU A 53 -7.68 1.93 -15.96
N GLU A 54 -8.42 2.61 -16.83
CA GLU A 54 -9.86 2.85 -16.69
C GLU A 54 -10.73 1.81 -17.40
N LEU A 55 -10.12 0.89 -18.17
CA LEU A 55 -10.86 -0.15 -18.89
C LEU A 55 -11.72 -0.98 -17.93
N SER A 56 -13.04 -0.85 -18.10
CA SER A 56 -14.01 -1.60 -17.31
C SER A 56 -14.12 -3.05 -17.78
N GLN A 57 -14.58 -3.94 -16.88
CA GLN A 57 -14.81 -5.35 -17.21
C GLN A 57 -15.75 -5.54 -18.42
N ASP A 58 -16.70 -4.63 -18.63
CA ASP A 58 -17.68 -4.68 -19.72
C ASP A 58 -17.08 -4.21 -21.05
N GLU A 59 -16.25 -3.17 -21.03
CA GLU A 59 -15.47 -2.73 -22.22
C GLU A 59 -14.43 -3.79 -22.61
N LEU A 60 -13.90 -4.52 -21.63
CA LEU A 60 -13.02 -5.67 -21.84
C LEU A 60 -13.77 -6.92 -22.35
N GLN A 61 -15.06 -7.06 -22.06
CA GLN A 61 -15.91 -8.17 -22.53
C GLN A 61 -16.31 -8.05 -24.00
N GLY A 62 -16.48 -6.83 -24.52
CA GLY A 62 -16.82 -6.57 -25.93
C GLY A 62 -15.80 -7.11 -26.94
N TYR A 63 -14.57 -7.40 -26.52
CA TYR A 63 -13.47 -7.82 -27.39
C TYR A 63 -13.29 -9.36 -27.54
N ALA A 64 -13.96 -10.21 -26.74
CA ALA A 64 -13.85 -11.70 -26.66
C ALA A 64 -12.73 -12.22 -25.69
N PRO A 65 -12.31 -13.52 -25.62
CA PRO A 65 -12.03 -14.33 -24.40
C PRO A 65 -10.79 -13.98 -23.54
N TYR A 66 -10.62 -12.71 -23.21
CA TYR A 66 -9.43 -12.12 -22.56
C TYR A 66 -9.67 -11.79 -21.08
N ILE A 67 -10.90 -12.02 -20.65
CA ILE A 67 -11.49 -11.72 -19.34
C ILE A 67 -10.67 -12.32 -18.20
N GLN A 68 -10.25 -13.59 -18.31
CA GLN A 68 -9.66 -14.30 -17.18
C GLN A 68 -8.27 -13.77 -16.79
N LYS A 69 -7.51 -13.23 -17.75
CA LYS A 69 -6.12 -12.79 -17.55
C LYS A 69 -6.05 -11.33 -17.09
N PHE A 70 -6.90 -10.47 -17.65
CA PHE A 70 -7.07 -9.10 -17.17
C PHE A 70 -7.69 -9.04 -15.78
N ILE A 71 -8.68 -9.90 -15.48
CA ILE A 71 -9.21 -10.00 -14.11
C ILE A 71 -8.11 -10.45 -13.14
N LEU A 72 -7.24 -11.39 -13.52
CA LEU A 72 -6.11 -11.79 -12.67
C LEU A 72 -5.19 -10.60 -12.37
N PHE A 73 -4.75 -9.89 -13.42
CA PHE A 73 -3.89 -8.71 -13.30
C PHE A 73 -4.53 -7.60 -12.45
N ALA A 74 -5.79 -7.26 -12.73
CA ALA A 74 -6.51 -6.25 -11.97
C ALA A 74 -6.74 -6.70 -10.51
N SER A 75 -7.00 -7.98 -10.26
CA SER A 75 -7.18 -8.51 -8.91
C SER A 75 -5.87 -8.49 -8.10
N GLU A 76 -4.75 -8.87 -8.72
CA GLU A 76 -3.43 -8.81 -8.09
C GLU A 76 -3.05 -7.35 -7.78
N TRP A 77 -3.27 -6.45 -8.73
CA TRP A 77 -3.00 -5.03 -8.55
C TRP A 77 -3.87 -4.38 -7.48
N VAL A 78 -5.18 -4.67 -7.46
CA VAL A 78 -6.09 -4.19 -6.40
C VAL A 78 -5.67 -4.76 -5.05
N ALA A 79 -5.30 -6.05 -4.99
CA ALA A 79 -4.82 -6.67 -3.76
C ALA A 79 -3.53 -6.02 -3.24
N GLU A 80 -2.57 -5.73 -4.12
CA GLU A 80 -1.32 -5.02 -3.79
C GLU A 80 -1.64 -3.64 -3.21
N LYS A 81 -2.49 -2.83 -3.87
CA LYS A 81 -2.82 -1.48 -3.39
C LYS A 81 -3.62 -1.49 -2.09
N VAL A 82 -4.49 -2.48 -1.89
CA VAL A 82 -5.20 -2.66 -0.61
C VAL A 82 -4.20 -3.03 0.49
N MET A 83 -3.28 -3.96 0.23
CA MET A 83 -2.22 -4.36 1.17
C MET A 83 -1.29 -3.20 1.52
N ASP A 84 -0.81 -2.45 0.53
CA ASP A 84 0.02 -1.25 0.74
C ASP A 84 -0.67 -0.23 1.66
N LYS A 85 -1.97 0.01 1.41
CA LYS A 85 -2.77 0.94 2.21
C LYS A 85 -2.99 0.42 3.63
N LEU A 86 -3.21 -0.89 3.78
CA LEU A 86 -3.39 -1.55 5.07
C LEU A 86 -2.10 -1.49 5.90
N GLU A 87 -0.97 -1.82 5.30
CA GLU A 87 0.36 -1.83 5.94
C GLU A 87 0.76 -0.44 6.41
N ARG A 88 0.55 0.59 5.57
CA ARG A 88 0.80 1.98 5.94
C ARG A 88 -0.07 2.42 7.12
N ASN A 89 -1.36 2.07 7.11
CA ASN A 89 -2.29 2.42 8.17
C ASN A 89 -1.93 1.73 9.50
N TYR A 90 -1.69 0.41 9.47
CA TYR A 90 -1.27 -0.34 10.66
C TYR A 90 0.06 0.14 11.21
N SER A 91 1.05 0.38 10.34
CA SER A 91 2.34 0.94 10.75
C SER A 91 2.18 2.30 11.42
N GLN A 92 1.26 3.14 10.92
CA GLN A 92 0.98 4.43 11.53
C GLN A 92 0.27 4.29 12.89
N GLN A 93 -0.72 3.39 13.01
CA GLN A 93 -1.38 3.11 14.27
C GLN A 93 -0.41 2.57 15.32
N LEU A 94 0.48 1.66 14.94
CA LEU A 94 1.52 1.12 15.82
C LEU A 94 2.49 2.21 16.28
N ARG A 95 2.94 3.07 15.36
CA ARG A 95 3.78 4.23 15.73
C ARG A 95 3.06 5.16 16.71
N ASN A 96 1.78 5.45 16.46
CA ASN A 96 0.98 6.30 17.35
C ASN A 96 0.82 5.63 18.73
N PHE A 97 0.56 4.32 18.78
CA PHE A 97 0.44 3.55 20.02
C PHE A 97 1.75 3.50 20.81
N VAL A 98 2.88 3.22 20.16
CA VAL A 98 4.22 3.22 20.80
C VAL A 98 4.56 4.62 21.33
N SER A 99 4.25 5.66 20.57
CA SER A 99 4.48 7.05 21.00
C SER A 99 3.60 7.41 22.21
N ALA A 100 2.32 7.05 22.17
CA ALA A 100 1.39 7.30 23.27
C ALA A 100 1.80 6.53 24.54
N SER A 101 2.15 5.24 24.42
CA SER A 101 2.58 4.41 25.56
C SER A 101 3.94 4.85 26.13
N SER A 102 4.86 5.33 25.30
CA SER A 102 6.11 5.95 25.79
C SER A 102 5.81 7.22 26.60
N SER A 103 4.90 8.07 26.11
CA SER A 103 4.49 9.29 26.83
C SER A 103 3.73 8.99 28.12
N GLU A 104 2.94 7.92 28.15
CA GLU A 104 2.21 7.48 29.34
C GLU A 104 3.16 6.88 30.39
N ASN A 105 4.17 6.15 29.96
CA ASN A 105 5.24 5.68 30.85
C ASN A 105 6.05 6.84 31.43
N GLU A 106 6.38 7.86 30.65
CA GLU A 106 7.04 9.08 31.13
C GLU A 106 6.16 9.83 32.15
N TYR A 107 4.87 10.01 31.86
CA TYR A 107 3.91 10.63 32.77
C TYR A 107 3.78 9.84 34.09
N ASN A 108 3.62 8.52 34.02
CA ASN A 108 3.52 7.65 35.20
C ASN A 108 4.81 7.66 36.02
N SER A 109 5.97 7.69 35.38
CA SER A 109 7.27 7.75 36.07
C SER A 109 7.48 9.10 36.78
N ILE A 110 7.10 10.21 36.15
CA ILE A 110 7.11 11.55 36.76
C ILE A 110 6.12 11.60 37.92
N MET A 111 4.90 11.10 37.75
CA MET A 111 3.87 11.09 38.79
C MET A 111 4.27 10.24 39.99
N GLN A 112 4.91 9.08 39.78
CA GLN A 112 5.48 8.28 40.86
C GLN A 112 6.63 8.99 41.56
N THR A 113 7.50 9.67 40.81
CA THR A 113 8.58 10.47 41.37
C THR A 113 8.04 11.62 42.24
N VAL A 114 7.03 12.34 41.76
CA VAL A 114 6.34 13.39 42.53
C VAL A 114 5.64 12.84 43.78
N LYS A 115 4.99 11.67 43.68
CA LYS A 115 4.39 10.98 44.85
C LYS A 115 5.45 10.57 45.87
N ASN A 116 6.60 10.06 45.42
CA ASN A 116 7.71 9.66 46.29
C ASN A 116 8.38 10.87 46.97
N ILE A 117 8.55 11.98 46.24
CA ILE A 117 9.06 13.24 46.80
C ILE A 117 8.10 13.81 47.85
N ASN A 118 6.79 13.82 47.57
CA ASN A 118 5.78 14.31 48.51
C ASN A 118 5.58 13.35 49.70
N GLY A 119 5.72 12.05 49.51
CA GLY A 119 5.69 11.03 50.58
C GLY A 119 6.87 11.14 51.55
N PHE A 120 8.06 11.51 51.07
CA PHE A 120 9.23 11.80 51.91
C PHE A 120 9.12 13.12 52.70
N SER A 121 8.24 14.02 52.27
CA SER A 121 8.06 15.34 52.89
C SER A 121 7.19 15.27 54.17
N PHE A 122 6.25 14.31 54.27
CA PHE A 122 5.38 14.17 55.44
C PHE A 122 5.97 13.33 56.59
N LEU A 123 6.94 12.44 56.31
CA LEU A 123 7.64 11.67 57.35
C LEU A 123 8.72 12.49 58.08
N ASN A 124 9.30 13.50 57.43
CA ASN A 124 10.31 14.37 58.04
C ASN A 124 9.74 15.55 58.86
N LEU A 125 8.42 15.80 58.81
CA LEU A 125 7.75 16.83 59.60
C LEU A 125 7.17 16.33 60.94
N LYS A 126 7.19 15.02 61.20
CA LYS A 126 6.74 14.42 62.48
C LYS A 126 7.86 14.05 63.46
N LEU A 127 9.14 14.27 63.10
CA LEU A 127 10.29 14.01 64.00
C LEU A 127 10.97 15.27 64.56
N LYS A 128 10.30 16.43 64.50
CA LYS A 128 10.68 17.64 65.25
C LYS A 128 9.45 18.27 65.94
N LYS A 129 8.90 17.55 66.90
CA LYS A 129 8.29 18.17 68.08
C LYS A 129 8.80 17.38 69.29
N GLY A 130 9.85 17.92 69.91
CA GLY A 130 10.18 17.60 71.29
C GLY A 130 9.11 18.14 72.23
#